data_AF-A0A857JIC2-F1
#
_entry.id   AF-A0A857JIC2-F1
#
_cell.length_a   1.000
_cell.length_b   1.000
_cell.length_c   1.000
_cell.angle_alpha   90.00
_cell.angle_beta   90.00
_cell.angle_gamma   90.00
#
_symmetry.space_group_name_H-M   'P 1'
#
loop_
_entity.id
_entity.type
_entity.pdbx_description
1 polymer ?
#
loop_
_entity_poly.entity_id
_entity_poly.type
_entity_poly.pdbx_seq_one_letter_code
_entity_poly.pdbx_strand_id
1 'polypeptide(L)'
;MTNVNSERHVFSFEGGDQLTTIGATFLVSYLYHQHIDSAHNNWAKIKTQNSRISTISRTENYHRKWLNHIGNMSEANLNRNTLGLDAPVVKEMAQAILQYLSK
;
A
#
# COMPACT_ATOMS: atom_id res chain seq x y z
N MET A 1 0.53 -17.08 31.65
CA MET A 1 -0.28 -16.42 30.60
C MET A 1 0.63 -15.46 29.87
N THR A 2 1.16 -15.86 28.72
CA THR A 2 2.04 -15.02 27.89
C THR A 2 1.19 -14.01 27.13
N ASN A 3 1.35 -12.73 27.45
CA ASN A 3 0.84 -11.62 26.64
C ASN A 3 1.45 -11.75 25.24
N VAL A 4 0.65 -12.17 24.26
CA VAL A 4 0.93 -11.97 22.85
C VAL A 4 0.78 -10.47 22.60
N ASN A 5 1.85 -9.71 22.84
CA ASN A 5 1.95 -8.38 22.26
C ASN A 5 1.85 -8.57 20.75
N SER A 6 0.71 -8.19 20.17
CA SER A 6 0.60 -7.92 18.74
C SER A 6 1.48 -6.72 18.43
N GLU A 7 2.79 -6.94 18.40
CA GLU A 7 3.75 -5.95 17.93
C GLU A 7 3.35 -5.64 16.49
N ARG A 8 2.90 -4.41 16.29
CA ARG A 8 2.55 -3.90 14.98
C ARG A 8 3.79 -4.06 14.11
N HIS A 9 3.68 -4.88 13.06
CA HIS A 9 4.78 -5.08 12.12
C HIS A 9 5.14 -3.73 11.47
N VAL A 10 6.28 -3.16 11.86
CA VAL A 10 6.83 -1.95 11.25
C VAL A 10 7.91 -2.36 10.25
N PHE A 11 7.81 -1.85 9.02
CA PHE A 11 8.87 -2.04 8.04
C PHE A 11 10.17 -1.37 8.50
N SER A 12 11.28 -2.11 8.47
CA SER A 12 12.59 -1.67 8.98
C SER A 12 13.36 -0.75 8.01
N PHE A 13 12.66 -0.02 7.15
CA PHE A 13 13.25 0.93 6.20
C PHE A 13 12.65 2.32 6.36
N GLU A 14 13.34 3.34 5.86
CA GLU A 14 12.88 4.73 5.92
C GLU A 14 11.47 4.92 5.32
N GLY A 15 10.56 5.55 6.09
CA GLY A 15 9.14 5.69 5.77
C GLY A 15 8.31 4.42 6.01
N GLY A 16 8.92 3.35 6.51
CA GLY A 16 8.27 2.07 6.74
C GLY A 16 7.16 2.09 7.80
N ASP A 17 7.29 2.95 8.81
CA ASP A 17 6.26 3.24 9.81
C ASP A 17 5.01 3.90 9.18
N GLN A 18 5.22 4.82 8.23
CA GLN A 18 4.13 5.46 7.48
C GLN A 18 3.44 4.45 6.57
N LEU A 19 4.19 3.62 5.85
CA LEU A 19 3.63 2.55 5.02
C LEU A 19 2.81 1.56 5.86
N THR A 20 3.27 1.23 7.07
CA THR A 20 2.55 0.38 8.02
C THR A 20 1.22 1.02 8.46
N THR A 21 1.17 2.35 8.55
CA THR A 21 -0.04 3.10 8.88
C THR A 21 -1.02 3.22 7.73
N ILE A 22 -0.50 3.44 6.53
CA ILE A 22 -1.30 3.49 5.32
C ILE A 22 -1.82 2.10 4.93
N GLY A 23 -1.01 1.07 5.09
CA GLY A 23 -1.25 -0.27 4.55
C GLY A 23 -0.90 -0.38 3.07
N ALA A 24 -0.12 -1.41 2.71
CA ALA A 24 0.39 -1.64 1.35
C ALA A 24 -0.72 -1.68 0.29
N THR A 25 -1.76 -2.49 0.51
CA THR A 25 -2.89 -2.62 -0.44
C THR A 25 -3.65 -1.32 -0.63
N PHE A 26 -3.84 -0.54 0.44
CA PHE A 26 -4.52 0.75 0.34
C PHE A 26 -3.68 1.74 -0.47
N LEU A 27 -2.37 1.83 -0.21
CA LEU A 27 -1.46 2.67 -0.95
C LEU A 27 -1.54 2.37 -2.45
N VAL A 28 -1.35 1.10 -2.83
CA VAL A 28 -1.40 0.67 -4.24
C VAL A 28 -2.75 0.97 -4.85
N SER A 29 -3.84 0.60 -4.16
CA SER A 29 -5.19 0.82 -4.64
C SER A 29 -5.49 2.30 -4.88
N TYR A 30 -5.02 3.20 -4.01
CA TYR A 30 -5.27 4.63 -4.18
C TYR A 30 -4.43 5.23 -5.31
N LEU A 31 -3.12 4.92 -5.34
CA LEU A 31 -2.23 5.43 -6.40
C LEU A 31 -2.60 4.91 -7.78
N TYR A 32 -3.09 3.66 -7.88
CA TYR A 32 -3.59 3.11 -9.14
C TYR A 32 -4.80 3.90 -9.65
N HIS A 33 -5.73 4.25 -8.74
CA HIS A 33 -6.85 5.12 -9.07
C HIS A 33 -6.40 6.49 -9.58
N GLN A 34 -5.39 7.09 -8.94
CA GLN A 34 -4.90 8.42 -9.31
C GLN A 34 -4.17 8.47 -10.65
N HIS A 35 -3.48 7.40 -11.04
CA HIS A 35 -2.52 7.44 -12.15
C HIS A 35 -2.84 6.53 -13.32
N ILE A 36 -3.56 5.43 -13.09
CA ILE A 36 -3.75 4.37 -14.10
C ILE A 36 -5.23 4.22 -14.48
N ASP A 37 -6.11 4.05 -13.49
CA ASP A 37 -7.54 3.79 -13.73
C ASP A 37 -8.42 4.57 -12.74
N SER A 38 -8.98 5.69 -13.20
CA SER A 38 -9.86 6.52 -12.37
C SER A 38 -11.17 5.85 -11.97
N ALA A 39 -11.58 4.74 -12.60
CA ALA A 39 -12.76 3.97 -12.18
C ALA A 39 -12.46 3.03 -11.00
N HIS A 40 -11.19 2.74 -10.71
CA HIS A 40 -10.79 1.88 -9.60
C HIS A 40 -11.17 2.47 -8.23
N ASN A 41 -11.90 1.71 -7.41
CA ASN A 41 -12.53 2.24 -6.20
C ASN A 41 -12.31 1.40 -4.92
N ASN A 42 -11.49 0.36 -4.95
CA ASN A 42 -11.28 -0.50 -3.78
C ASN A 42 -10.75 0.26 -2.55
N TRP A 43 -9.96 1.32 -2.78
CA TRP A 43 -9.45 2.20 -1.72
C TRP A 43 -10.57 2.94 -0.98
N ALA A 44 -11.68 3.23 -1.65
CA ALA A 44 -12.79 4.00 -1.10
C ALA A 44 -13.73 3.19 -0.17
N LYS A 45 -13.49 1.88 -0.03
CA LYS A 45 -14.37 0.98 0.72
C LYS A 45 -14.14 1.01 2.24
N ILE A 46 -13.19 1.82 2.73
CA ILE A 46 -12.83 1.86 4.16
C ILE A 46 -13.06 3.23 4.80
N LYS A 47 -13.47 3.23 6.06
CA LYS A 47 -13.79 4.45 6.82
C LYS A 47 -12.57 5.36 7.05
N THR A 48 -11.36 4.80 7.11
CA THR A 48 -10.12 5.55 7.41
C THR A 48 -9.44 6.10 6.15
N GLN A 49 -10.12 6.18 5.01
CA GLN A 49 -9.51 6.58 3.75
C GLN A 49 -8.87 7.98 3.81
N ASN A 50 -9.56 8.96 4.43
CA ASN A 50 -9.11 10.36 4.43
C ASN A 50 -7.77 10.54 5.17
N SER A 51 -7.61 9.89 6.33
CA SER A 51 -6.35 9.98 7.09
C SER A 51 -5.20 9.33 6.32
N ARG A 52 -5.43 8.17 5.70
CA ARG A 52 -4.43 7.47 4.88
C ARG A 52 -4.03 8.28 3.65
N ILE A 53 -4.99 8.86 2.93
CA ILE A 53 -4.74 9.74 1.78
C ILE A 53 -3.88 10.93 2.20
N SER A 54 -4.21 11.57 3.34
CA SER A 54 -3.42 12.69 3.83
C SER A 54 -1.98 12.31 4.16
N THR A 55 -1.74 11.10 4.70
CA THR A 55 -0.38 10.58 4.89
C THR A 55 0.31 10.33 3.55
N ILE A 56 -0.37 9.72 2.58
CA ILE A 56 0.16 9.43 1.24
C ILE A 56 0.66 10.72 0.57
N SER A 57 -0.17 11.78 0.53
CA SER A 57 0.20 13.06 -0.09
C SER A 57 1.39 13.75 0.58
N ARG A 58 1.63 13.52 1.88
CA ARG A 58 2.79 14.08 2.59
C ARG A 58 4.06 13.25 2.46
N THR A 59 3.96 12.06 1.87
CA THR A 59 5.04 11.05 1.81
C THR A 59 5.37 10.64 0.37
N GLU A 60 5.10 11.52 -0.60
CA GLU A 60 5.31 11.28 -2.03
C GLU A 60 6.74 10.86 -2.38
N ASN A 61 7.73 11.40 -1.67
CA ASN A 61 9.14 11.05 -1.80
C ASN A 61 9.42 9.54 -1.57
N TYR A 62 8.57 8.84 -0.82
CA TYR A 62 8.74 7.42 -0.53
C TYR A 62 8.00 6.47 -1.47
N HIS A 63 7.06 6.97 -2.29
CA HIS A 63 6.12 6.12 -3.04
C HIS A 63 6.83 5.11 -3.94
N ARG A 64 7.84 5.53 -4.71
CA ARG A 64 8.60 4.61 -5.59
C ARG A 64 9.28 3.49 -4.81
N LYS A 65 9.87 3.81 -3.66
CA LYS A 65 10.56 2.82 -2.82
C LYS A 65 9.55 1.83 -2.24
N TRP A 66 8.41 2.31 -1.77
CA TRP A 66 7.33 1.47 -1.26
C TRP A 66 6.73 0.57 -2.33
N LEU A 67 6.43 1.10 -3.53
CA LEU A 67 5.89 0.31 -4.63
C LEU A 67 6.86 -0.81 -5.05
N ASN A 68 8.17 -0.52 -5.13
CA ASN A 68 9.19 -1.54 -5.41
C ASN A 68 9.21 -2.62 -4.32
N HIS A 69 9.14 -2.22 -3.05
CA HIS A 69 9.09 -3.18 -1.95
C HIS A 69 7.85 -4.07 -2.02
N ILE A 70 6.67 -3.48 -2.27
CA ILE A 70 5.39 -4.18 -2.37
C ILE A 70 5.39 -5.17 -3.53
N GLY A 71 5.92 -4.80 -4.70
CA GLY A 71 6.06 -5.72 -5.84
C GLY A 71 6.88 -6.99 -5.50
N ASN A 72 7.86 -6.86 -4.59
CA ASN A 72 8.74 -7.95 -4.17
C ASN A 72 8.28 -8.69 -2.90
N MET A 73 7.16 -8.29 -2.28
CA MET A 73 6.65 -8.95 -1.08
C MET A 73 6.13 -10.37 -1.33
N SER A 74 6.12 -11.22 -0.31
CA SER A 74 5.40 -12.49 -0.39
C SER A 74 3.88 -12.26 -0.42
N GLU A 75 3.17 -13.12 -1.15
CA GLU A 75 1.71 -13.02 -1.25
C GLU A 75 1.01 -13.22 0.08
N ALA A 76 1.55 -14.11 0.93
CA ALA A 76 1.06 -14.34 2.28
C ALA A 76 1.08 -13.08 3.15
N ASN A 77 2.01 -12.15 2.91
CA ASN A 77 2.06 -10.88 3.63
C ASN A 77 1.05 -9.86 3.07
N LEU A 78 0.85 -9.82 1.75
CA LEU A 78 -0.10 -8.92 1.10
C LEU A 78 -1.57 -9.33 1.35
N ASN A 79 -1.84 -10.63 1.39
CA ASN A 79 -3.19 -11.17 1.62
C ASN A 79 -3.73 -10.92 3.04
N ARG A 80 -2.94 -10.35 3.95
CA ARG A 80 -3.39 -9.98 5.30
C ARG A 80 -4.23 -8.70 5.33
N ASN A 81 -4.22 -7.90 4.27
CA ASN A 81 -4.88 -6.60 4.25
C ASN A 81 -5.58 -6.39 2.89
N THR A 82 -6.54 -7.26 2.60
CA THR A 82 -7.19 -7.30 1.29
C THR A 82 -8.37 -6.34 1.28
N LEU A 83 -8.28 -5.29 0.47
CA LEU A 83 -9.42 -4.43 0.15
C LEU A 83 -10.29 -5.08 -0.94
N GLY A 84 -10.50 -6.40 -0.82
CA GLY A 84 -11.01 -7.24 -1.91
C GLY A 84 -10.05 -7.31 -3.11
N LEU A 85 -8.75 -7.23 -2.87
CA LEU A 85 -7.70 -7.37 -3.89
C LEU A 85 -6.75 -8.48 -3.47
N ASP A 86 -6.47 -9.40 -4.38
CA ASP A 86 -5.52 -10.49 -4.15
C ASP A 86 -4.07 -10.01 -4.37
N ALA A 87 -3.13 -10.66 -3.68
CA ALA A 87 -1.72 -10.27 -3.75
C ALA A 87 -1.13 -10.17 -5.17
N PRO A 88 -1.40 -11.09 -6.13
CA PRO A 88 -0.91 -10.93 -7.50
C PRO A 88 -1.40 -9.64 -8.15
N VAL A 89 -2.70 -9.32 -7.99
CA VAL A 89 -3.31 -8.09 -8.52
C VAL A 89 -2.65 -6.85 -7.91
N VAL A 90 -2.41 -6.86 -6.60
CA VAL A 90 -1.71 -5.75 -5.92
C VAL A 90 -0.29 -5.54 -6.47
N LYS A 91 0.44 -6.62 -6.77
CA LYS A 91 1.78 -6.54 -7.36
C LYS A 91 1.76 -5.99 -8.78
N GLU A 92 0.84 -6.47 -9.61
CA GLU A 92 0.66 -5.97 -10.98
C GLU A 92 0.33 -4.48 -11.00
N MET A 93 -0.61 -4.05 -10.15
CA MET A 93 -0.95 -2.63 -9.97
C MET A 93 0.26 -1.81 -9.52
N ALA A 94 1.05 -2.32 -8.55
CA ALA A 94 2.26 -1.64 -8.09
C ALA A 94 3.28 -1.45 -9.21
N GLN A 95 3.47 -2.47 -10.06
CA GLN A 95 4.37 -2.40 -11.21
C GLN A 95 3.87 -1.41 -12.27
N ALA A 96 2.57 -1.38 -12.56
CA ALA A 96 1.97 -0.42 -13.49
C ALA A 96 2.19 1.03 -13.03
N ILE A 97 1.99 1.31 -11.73
CA ILE A 97 2.24 2.63 -11.14
C ILE A 97 3.72 3.00 -11.25
N LEU A 98 4.64 2.07 -10.94
CA LEU A 98 6.09 2.31 -11.08
C LEU A 98 6.49 2.68 -12.51
N GLN A 99 5.94 1.97 -13.49
CA GLN A 99 6.17 2.27 -14.91
C GLN A 99 5.64 3.65 -15.29
N TYR A 100 4.47 4.03 -14.80
CA TYR A 100 3.90 5.36 -15.04
C TYR A 100 4.78 6.47 -14.44
N LEU A 101 5.20 6.32 -13.18
CA LEU A 101 6.00 7.34 -12.49
C LEU A 101 7.42 7.49 -13.07
N SER A 102 7.94 6.46 -13.74
CA SER A 102 9.31 6.44 -14.29
C SER A 102 9.43 7.08 -15.68
N LYS A 103 8.32 7.55 -16.25
CA LYS A 103 8.28 8.38 -17.47
C LYS A 103 8.52 9.84 -17.11
#